data_AF-A0A844R6R4-F1
#
_entry.id   AF-A0A844R6R4-F1
#
_cell.length_a   1.000
_cell.length_b   1.000
_cell.length_c   1.000
_cell.angle_alpha   90.00
_cell.angle_beta   90.00
_cell.angle_gamma   90.00
#
_symmetry.space_group_name_H-M   'P 1'
#
loop_
_entity.id
_entity.type
_entity.pdbx_description
1 polymer ?
#
loop_
_entity_poly.entity_id
_entity_poly.type
_entity_poly.pdbx_seq_one_letter_code
_entity_poly.pdbx_strand_id
1 'polypeptide(L)' 'ICKMYNFAYFRILEVCEMAKKNDYRFTYKDYKFLKQYGVSNTFICKMYHISIEDLEFFEVMNR' A
#
# COMPACT_ATOMS: atom_id res chain seq x y z
N ILE A 1 -18.71 7.63 8.26
CA ILE A 1 -17.57 7.07 7.48
C ILE A 1 -16.33 7.15 8.36
N CYS A 2 -15.75 6.02 8.77
CA CYS A 2 -14.64 6.00 9.74
C CYS A 2 -13.40 6.69 9.15
N LYS A 3 -12.65 7.46 9.96
CA LYS A 3 -11.43 8.21 9.57
C LYS A 3 -10.41 7.37 8.77
N MET A 4 -10.35 6.07 9.02
CA MET A 4 -9.49 5.11 8.32
C MET A 4 -9.82 4.99 6.83
N TYR A 5 -11.10 5.03 6.46
CA TYR A 5 -11.54 5.00 5.06
C TYR A 5 -11.11 6.27 4.31
N ASN A 6 -11.05 7.41 4.99
CA ASN A 6 -10.59 8.66 4.38
C ASN A 6 -9.09 8.61 4.05
N PHE A 7 -8.24 8.08 4.95
CA PHE A 7 -6.79 7.98 4.69
C PHE A 7 -6.47 6.93 3.61
N ALA A 8 -7.13 5.78 3.66
CA ALA A 8 -7.01 4.78 2.60
C ALA A 8 -7.44 5.36 1.25
N TYR A 9 -8.55 6.11 1.23
CA TYR A 9 -9.03 6.80 0.04
C TYR A 9 -8.03 7.82 -0.52
N PHE A 10 -7.40 8.64 0.33
CA PHE A 10 -6.38 9.59 -0.13
C PHE A 10 -5.13 8.90 -0.68
N ARG A 11 -4.65 7.81 -0.05
CA ARG A 11 -3.55 7.04 -0.64
C ARG A 11 -3.94 6.34 -1.92
N ILE A 12 -5.15 5.78 -2.03
CA ILE A 12 -5.65 5.21 -3.29
C ILE A 12 -5.66 6.28 -4.40
N LEU A 13 -6.15 7.49 -4.12
CA LEU A 13 -6.13 8.60 -5.08
C LEU A 13 -4.71 8.98 -5.54
N GLU A 14 -3.78 9.07 -4.59
CA GLU A 14 -2.41 9.46 -4.87
C GLU A 14 -1.66 8.37 -5.68
N VAL A 15 -1.96 7.09 -5.40
CA VAL A 15 -1.49 5.94 -6.19
C VAL A 15 -2.09 5.94 -7.59
N CYS A 16 -3.39 6.22 -7.74
CA CYS A 16 -4.05 6.35 -9.04
C CYS A 16 -3.43 7.48 -9.89
N GLU A 17 -3.09 8.61 -9.27
CA GLU A 17 -2.42 9.73 -9.96
C GLU A 17 -0.96 9.40 -10.33
N MET A 18 -0.23 8.65 -9.50
CA MET A 18 1.11 8.18 -9.82
C MET A 18 1.10 7.08 -10.91
N ALA A 19 0.09 6.20 -10.91
CA ALA A 19 -0.12 5.17 -11.93
C ALA A 19 -0.48 5.78 -13.29
N LYS A 20 -1.30 6.84 -13.31
CA LYS A 20 -1.55 7.65 -14.53
C LYS A 20 -0.28 8.25 -15.13
N LYS A 21 0.72 8.54 -14.29
CA LYS A 21 2.05 9.03 -14.72
C LYS A 21 3.03 7.91 -15.09
N ASN A 22 2.58 6.66 -15.05
CA ASN A 22 3.37 5.45 -15.37
C ASN A 22 4.58 5.22 -14.44
N ASP A 23 4.54 5.75 -13.22
CA ASP A 23 5.73 5.84 -12.34
C ASP A 23 5.47 5.31 -10.91
N TYR A 24 4.37 4.57 -10.71
CA TYR A 24 4.09 4.05 -9.37
C TYR A 24 4.75 2.69 -9.12
N ARG A 25 5.85 2.70 -8.37
CA ARG A 25 6.42 1.51 -7.72
C ARG A 25 6.04 1.50 -6.25
N PHE A 26 5.38 0.44 -5.81
CA PHE A 26 5.09 0.22 -4.40
C PHE A 26 6.40 0.10 -3.61
N THR A 27 6.55 0.91 -2.56
CA THR A 27 7.79 0.97 -1.78
C THR A 27 7.62 0.46 -0.35
N TYR A 28 8.74 0.15 0.30
CA TYR A 28 8.75 -0.18 1.73
C TYR A 28 8.15 0.94 2.62
N LYS A 29 8.28 2.22 2.22
CA LYS A 29 7.66 3.33 2.95
C LYS A 29 6.13 3.26 2.89
N ASP A 30 5.57 2.96 1.71
CA ASP A 30 4.14 2.73 1.54
C ASP A 30 3.68 1.54 2.38
N TYR A 31 4.43 0.44 2.35
CA TYR A 31 4.16 -0.73 3.16
C TYR A 31 4.09 -0.38 4.66
N LYS A 32 5.14 0.25 5.20
CA LYS A 32 5.21 0.61 6.62
C LYS A 32 4.07 1.54 7.03
N PHE A 33 3.74 2.54 6.19
CA PHE A 33 2.61 3.43 6.42
C PHE A 33 1.30 2.65 6.52
N LEU A 34 1.00 1.80 5.53
CA LEU A 34 -0.24 1.01 5.51
C LEU A 34 -0.34 0.05 6.72
N LYS A 35 0.78 -0.55 7.12
CA LYS A 35 0.83 -1.41 8.31
C LYS A 35 0.59 -0.66 9.62
N GLN A 36 1.04 0.59 9.75
CA GLN A 36 0.75 1.43 10.92
C GLN A 36 -0.75 1.68 11.11
N TYR A 37 -1.53 1.66 10.03
CA TYR A 37 -2.99 1.79 10.07
C TYR A 37 -3.75 0.44 10.07
N GLY A 38 -3.04 -0.68 10.26
CA GLY A 38 -3.66 -2.00 10.36
C GLY A 38 -4.20 -2.54 9.03
N VAL A 39 -3.74 -2.02 7.89
CA VAL A 39 -4.12 -2.56 6.58
C VAL A 39 -3.53 -3.96 6.41
N SER A 40 -4.36 -4.91 5.95
CA SER A 40 -3.94 -6.30 5.75
C SER A 40 -3.11 -6.47 4.47
N ASN A 41 -2.17 -7.41 4.48
CA ASN A 41 -1.31 -7.68 3.32
C ASN A 41 -2.15 -8.06 2.09
N THR A 42 -3.23 -8.83 2.28
CA THR A 42 -4.18 -9.20 1.21
C THR A 42 -4.81 -7.98 0.55
N PHE A 43 -5.13 -6.93 1.32
CA PHE A 43 -5.68 -5.70 0.78
C PHE A 43 -4.63 -4.94 -0.03
N ILE A 44 -3.40 -4.88 0.47
CA ILE A 44 -2.26 -4.26 -0.22
C ILE A 44 -1.97 -4.97 -1.55
N CYS A 45 -1.87 -6.30 -1.56
CA CYS A 45 -1.69 -7.10 -2.79
C CYS A 45 -2.74 -6.74 -3.85
N LYS A 46 -4.02 -6.70 -3.46
CA LYS A 46 -5.13 -6.39 -4.38
C LYS A 46 -5.08 -4.95 -4.88
N MET A 47 -4.76 -4.00 -4.01
CA MET A 47 -4.74 -2.58 -4.33
C MET A 47 -3.59 -2.21 -5.28
N TYR A 48 -2.45 -2.88 -5.14
CA TYR A 48 -1.23 -2.58 -5.90
C TYR A 48 -0.89 -3.60 -6.99
N HIS A 49 -1.72 -4.64 -7.15
CA HIS A 49 -1.47 -5.74 -8.08
C HIS A 49 -0.07 -6.39 -7.90
N ILE A 50 0.37 -6.50 -6.65
CA ILE A 50 1.64 -7.13 -6.27
C ILE A 50 1.41 -8.51 -5.64
N SER A 51 2.39 -9.39 -5.76
CA SER A 51 2.32 -10.72 -5.17
C SER A 51 2.50 -10.67 -3.65
N ILE A 52 2.19 -11.78 -2.97
CA ILE A 52 2.47 -11.90 -1.55
C ILE A 52 3.97 -12.08 -1.29
N GLU A 53 4.70 -12.72 -2.22
CA GLU A 53 6.15 -12.88 -2.13
C GLU A 53 6.88 -11.53 -2.16
N ASP A 54 6.41 -10.59 -2.98
CA ASP A 54 6.93 -9.20 -3.01
C ASP A 54 6.74 -8.49 -1.66
N LEU A 55 5.67 -8.83 -0.94
CA LEU A 55 5.32 -8.29 0.37
C LEU A 55 6.11 -8.93 1.51
N GLU A 56 6.45 -10.21 1.40
CA GLU A 56 7.28 -10.92 2.37
C GLU A 56 8.66 -10.26 2.53
N PHE A 57 9.24 -9.75 1.44
CA PHE A 57 10.48 -8.98 1.50
C PHE A 57 10.34 -7.73 2.39
N PHE A 58 9.23 -7.02 2.27
CA PHE A 58 8.95 -5.86 3.11
C PHE A 58 8.61 -6.23 4.56
N GLU A 59 8.01 -7.40 4.81
CA GLU A 59 7.83 -7.91 6.17
C GLU A 59 9.15 -8.21 6.87
N VAL A 60 10.10 -8.85 6.17
CA VAL A 60 11.43 -9.14 6.71
C VAL A 60 12.16 -7.85 7.09
N MET A 61 12.07 -6.80 6.27
CA MET A 61 12.67 -5.49 6.58
C MET A 61 11.95 -4.71 7.68
N ASN A 62 10.75 -5.10 8.10
CA ASN A 62 9.96 -4.41 9.12
C ASN A 62 10.07 -5.05 10.51
N ARG A 63 10.83 -6.15 10.65
CA ARG A 63 11.28 -6.69 11.94
C ARG A 63 12.49 -5.92 12.46
#